data_AF-A0A254QD43-F1
#
_entry.id   AF-A0A254QD43-F1
#
_cell.length_a   1.000
_cell.length_b   1.000
_cell.length_c   1.000
_cell.angle_alpha   90.00
_cell.angle_beta   90.00
_cell.angle_gamma   90.00
#
_symmetry.space_group_name_H-M   'P 1'
#
loop_
_entity.id
_entity.type
_entity.pdbx_description
1 polymer ?
#
loop_
_entity_poly.entity_id
_entity_poly.type
_entity_poly.pdbx_seq_one_letter_code
_entity_poly.pdbx_strand_id
1 'polypeptide(L)'
;LEEVPCEGRRIAVLGTMRELGDESEESHRSIGRRLSKSKIDKIVVFGDETQLIQDEFLRRGGVADRLVKVESLNAIREELSGFGEGDTILVKGSRALELERVFE
;
A
#
# COMPACT_ATOMS: atom_id res chain seq x y z
N LEU A 1 -6.24 10.07 0.81
CA LEU A 1 -6.81 9.20 1.86
C LEU A 1 -7.17 9.98 3.11
N GLU A 2 -6.28 10.82 3.65
CA GLU A 2 -6.60 11.60 4.86
C GLU A 2 -7.74 12.59 4.65
N GLU A 3 -7.85 13.17 3.46
CA GLU A 3 -8.92 14.09 3.07
C GLU A 3 -10.19 13.39 2.54
N VAL A 4 -10.15 12.06 2.39
CA VAL A 4 -11.31 11.29 1.90
C VAL A 4 -12.18 10.94 3.11
N PRO A 5 -13.48 11.29 3.11
CA PRO A 5 -14.42 10.83 4.13
C PRO A 5 -14.37 9.31 4.25
N CYS A 6 -14.25 8.82 5.48
CA CYS A 6 -14.20 7.40 5.78
C CYS A 6 -14.75 7.20 7.19
N GLU A 7 -15.76 6.36 7.30
CA GLU A 7 -16.50 6.07 8.54
C GLU A 7 -15.89 4.87 9.28
N GLY A 8 -15.28 3.94 8.54
CA GLY A 8 -14.53 2.79 9.05
C GLY A 8 -13.02 2.98 8.97
N ARG A 9 -12.36 1.97 8.41
CA ARG A 9 -10.90 1.84 8.29
C ARG A 9 -10.41 2.33 6.94
N ARG A 10 -9.17 2.83 6.93
CA ARG A 10 -8.44 3.24 5.73
C ARG A 10 -7.41 2.20 5.34
N ILE A 11 -7.45 1.78 4.08
CA ILE A 11 -6.55 0.77 3.53
C ILE A 11 -5.83 1.35 2.33
N ALA A 12 -4.54 1.06 2.21
CA ALA A 12 -3.75 1.36 1.02
C ALA A 12 -3.16 0.08 0.43
N VAL A 13 -3.51 -0.21 -0.82
CA VAL A 13 -2.91 -1.25 -1.64
C VAL A 13 -1.97 -0.57 -2.64
N LEU A 14 -0.66 -0.77 -2.46
CA LEU A 14 0.38 -0.05 -3.19
C LEU A 14 1.26 -1.02 -3.99
N GLY A 15 1.27 -0.85 -5.30
CA GLY A 15 2.13 -1.58 -6.22
C GLY A 15 3.41 -0.83 -6.55
N THR A 16 4.41 -1.57 -7.05
CA THR A 16 5.61 -1.00 -7.69
C THR A 16 5.25 0.02 -8.78
N MET A 17 6.02 1.11 -8.84
CA MET A 17 5.90 2.18 -9.84
C MET A 17 7.07 2.12 -10.84
N ARG A 18 6.89 1.40 -11.95
CA ARG A 18 7.95 1.01 -12.91
C ARG A 18 8.49 2.12 -13.83
N GLU A 19 7.95 3.35 -13.78
CA GLU A 19 8.25 4.44 -14.73
C GLU A 19 8.98 5.63 -14.07
N LEU A 20 9.60 5.41 -12.92
CA LEU A 20 10.24 6.48 -12.15
C LEU A 20 11.72 6.70 -12.49
N GLY A 21 12.35 5.78 -13.24
CA GLY A 21 13.77 5.87 -13.61
C GLY A 21 14.66 5.99 -12.38
N ASP A 22 15.61 6.92 -12.43
CA ASP A 22 16.60 7.15 -11.35
C ASP A 22 15.95 7.57 -10.01
N GLU A 23 14.73 8.10 -10.05
CA GLU A 23 13.98 8.53 -8.87
C GLU A 23 13.17 7.39 -8.23
N SER A 24 13.23 6.17 -8.77
CA SER A 24 12.42 5.05 -8.28
C SER A 24 12.65 4.78 -6.80
N GLU A 25 13.91 4.64 -6.39
CA GLU A 25 14.23 4.29 -5.00
C GLU A 25 13.72 5.35 -4.02
N GLU A 26 14.07 6.62 -4.25
CA GLU A 26 13.70 7.71 -3.36
C GLU A 26 12.18 7.93 -3.34
N SER A 27 11.50 7.72 -4.46
CA SER A 27 10.04 7.78 -4.52
C SER A 27 9.37 6.71 -3.66
N HIS A 28 9.83 5.45 -3.75
CA HIS A 28 9.32 4.36 -2.90
C HIS A 28 9.63 4.62 -1.42
N ARG A 29 10.84 5.09 -1.09
CA ARG A 29 11.18 5.48 0.29
C ARG A 29 10.30 6.63 0.80
N SER A 30 10.06 7.64 -0.03
CA SER A 30 9.19 8.77 0.30
C SER A 30 7.77 8.33 0.67
N ILE A 31 7.24 7.32 -0.03
CA ILE A 31 5.97 6.69 0.33
C ILE A 31 6.06 6.04 1.70
N GLY A 32 7.08 5.23 1.98
CA GLY A 32 7.31 4.61 3.30
C GLY A 32 7.33 5.66 4.43
N ARG A 33 8.04 6.78 4.24
CA ARG A 33 8.07 7.89 5.19
C ARG A 33 6.69 8.48 5.44
N ARG A 34 5.90 8.72 4.39
CA ARG A 34 4.54 9.27 4.52
C ARG A 34 3.61 8.30 5.24
N LEU A 35 3.67 7.02 4.89
CA LEU A 35 2.85 5.97 5.50
C LEU A 35 3.10 5.84 7.00
N SER A 36 4.36 5.95 7.44
CA SER A 36 4.72 5.84 8.87
C SER A 36 4.02 6.87 9.76
N LYS A 37 3.65 8.02 9.18
CA LYS A 37 2.96 9.13 9.88
C LYS A 37 1.46 9.19 9.58
N SER A 38 0.96 8.30 8.72
CA SER A 38 -0.42 8.34 8.24
C SER A 38 -1.39 7.67 9.20
N LYS A 39 -2.67 7.99 9.06
CA LYS A 39 -3.80 7.31 9.75
C LYS A 39 -4.33 6.07 9.02
N ILE A 40 -3.51 5.43 8.17
CA ILE A 40 -3.94 4.26 7.36
C ILE A 40 -3.89 2.98 8.20
N ASP A 41 -5.03 2.38 8.50
CA ASP A 41 -5.12 1.21 9.38
C ASP A 41 -4.43 -0.03 8.81
N LYS A 42 -4.46 -0.23 7.48
CA LYS A 42 -3.80 -1.36 6.82
C LYS A 42 -3.11 -0.93 5.53
N ILE A 43 -1.89 -1.41 5.34
CA ILE A 43 -1.07 -1.18 4.16
C ILE A 43 -0.71 -2.55 3.59
N VAL A 44 -1.07 -2.76 2.33
CA VAL A 44 -0.69 -3.95 1.55
C VAL A 44 0.21 -3.48 0.43
N VAL A 45 1.42 -4.03 0.33
CA VAL A 45 2.36 -3.69 -0.74
C VAL A 45 2.65 -4.88 -1.63
N PHE A 46 2.72 -4.65 -2.95
CA PHE A 46 2.86 -5.70 -3.96
C PHE A 46 3.89 -5.33 -5.04
N GLY A 47 4.79 -6.26 -5.35
CA GLY A 47 5.86 -6.09 -6.34
C GLY A 47 7.22 -5.73 -5.72
N ASP A 48 8.28 -5.97 -6.48
CA ASP A 48 9.65 -6.07 -5.97
C ASP A 48 10.15 -4.79 -5.26
N GLU A 49 10.04 -3.64 -5.92
CA GLU A 49 10.54 -2.35 -5.40
C GLU A 49 9.74 -1.85 -4.18
N THR A 50 8.59 -2.46 -3.87
CA THR A 50 7.83 -2.09 -2.66
C THR A 50 8.52 -2.50 -1.36
N GLN A 51 9.57 -3.33 -1.43
CA GLN A 51 10.45 -3.57 -0.28
C GLN A 51 10.99 -2.26 0.30
N LEU A 52 11.33 -1.30 -0.57
CA LEU A 52 11.84 0.02 -0.16
C LEU A 52 10.80 0.83 0.62
N ILE A 53 9.52 0.63 0.32
CA ILE A 53 8.40 1.21 1.08
C ILE A 53 8.37 0.60 2.49
N GLN A 54 8.40 -0.73 2.59
CA GLN A 54 8.36 -1.46 3.86
C GLN A 54 9.55 -1.08 4.75
N ASP A 55 10.76 -1.11 4.20
CA ASP A 55 11.99 -0.84 4.94
C ASP A 55 11.99 0.58 5.51
N GLU A 56 11.65 1.59 4.69
CA GLU A 56 11.63 2.98 5.14
C GLU A 56 10.43 3.24 6.09
N PHE A 57 9.29 2.57 5.90
CA PHE A 57 8.16 2.63 6.83
C PHE A 57 8.57 2.16 8.24
N LEU A 58 9.20 0.99 8.34
CA LEU A 58 9.68 0.43 9.62
C LEU A 58 10.78 1.30 10.23
N ARG A 59 11.74 1.74 9.42
CA ARG A 59 12.84 2.62 9.85
C ARG A 59 12.34 3.92 10.49
N ARG A 60 11.17 4.42 10.06
CA ARG A 60 10.56 5.65 10.60
C ARG A 60 9.64 5.40 11.80
N GLY A 61 9.61 4.19 12.34
CA GLY A 61 8.78 3.83 13.48
C GLY A 61 7.35 3.45 13.11
N GLY A 62 7.11 3.08 11.85
CA GLY A 62 5.85 2.46 11.44
C GLY A 62 5.59 1.17 12.21
N VAL A 63 4.33 0.93 12.59
CA VAL A 63 3.92 -0.29 13.29
C VAL A 63 3.93 -1.45 12.31
N ALA A 64 4.78 -2.46 12.56
CA ALA A 64 4.98 -3.59 11.64
C ALA A 64 3.66 -4.28 11.24
N ASP A 65 2.76 -4.50 12.20
CA ASP A 65 1.47 -5.17 11.96
C ASP A 65 0.53 -4.41 11.01
N ARG A 66 0.77 -3.10 10.78
CA ARG A 66 -0.03 -2.31 9.83
C ARG A 66 0.39 -2.54 8.38
N LEU A 67 1.59 -3.04 8.10
CA LEU A 67 2.10 -3.20 6.74
C LEU A 67 2.45 -4.65 6.44
N VAL A 68 1.85 -5.19 5.37
CA VAL A 68 2.17 -6.51 4.84
C VAL A 68 2.62 -6.40 3.39
N LYS A 69 3.70 -7.11 3.05
CA LYS A 69 4.12 -7.33 1.67
C LYS A 69 3.55 -8.67 1.21
N VAL A 70 2.97 -8.68 0.02
CA VAL A 70 2.36 -9.88 -0.57
C VAL A 70 2.93 -10.14 -1.96
N GLU A 71 2.77 -11.38 -2.44
CA GLU A 71 3.36 -11.85 -3.70
C GLU A 71 2.32 -12.20 -4.77
N SER A 72 1.02 -12.01 -4.50
CA SER A 72 -0.04 -12.25 -5.49
C SER A 72 -1.27 -11.38 -5.28
N LEU A 73 -2.07 -11.21 -6.34
CA LEU A 73 -3.38 -10.56 -6.26
C LEU A 73 -4.35 -11.32 -5.33
N ASN A 74 -4.24 -12.65 -5.25
CA ASN A 74 -5.06 -13.44 -4.32
C ASN A 74 -4.73 -13.13 -2.87
N ALA A 75 -3.45 -13.00 -2.53
CA ALA A 75 -3.04 -12.56 -1.19
C ALA A 75 -3.52 -11.14 -0.88
N ILE A 76 -3.57 -10.23 -1.87
CA ILE A 76 -4.20 -8.92 -1.67
C ILE A 76 -5.69 -9.10 -1.32
N ARG A 77 -6.43 -9.92 -2.07
CA ARG A 77 -7.85 -10.19 -1.78
C ARG A 77 -8.08 -10.79 -0.39
N GLU A 78 -7.22 -11.72 0.03
CA GLU A 78 -7.26 -12.31 1.37
C GLU A 78 -7.11 -11.25 2.46
N GLU A 79 -6.12 -10.36 2.30
CA GLU A 79 -5.92 -9.23 3.22
C GLU A 79 -7.11 -8.26 3.23
N LEU A 80 -7.84 -8.13 2.11
CA LEU A 80 -9.01 -7.27 2.01
C LEU A 80 -10.33 -7.93 2.44
N SER A 81 -10.35 -9.25 2.67
CA SER A 81 -11.59 -10.03 2.91
C SER A 81 -12.40 -9.59 4.14
N GLY A 82 -11.75 -9.01 5.14
CA GLY A 82 -12.38 -8.49 6.35
C GLY A 82 -12.81 -7.02 6.29
N PHE A 83 -12.63 -6.37 5.13
CA PHE A 83 -12.99 -4.97 4.91
C PHE A 83 -14.28 -4.86 4.11
N GLY A 84 -15.10 -3.85 4.42
CA GLY A 84 -16.46 -3.77 3.92
C GLY A 84 -17.08 -2.37 4.03
N GLU A 85 -18.37 -2.33 4.32
CA GLU A 85 -19.15 -1.09 4.36
C GLU A 85 -18.52 -0.05 5.31
N GLY A 86 -18.41 1.20 4.82
CA GLY A 86 -17.79 2.32 5.55
C GLY A 86 -16.26 2.39 5.48
N ASP A 87 -15.58 1.31 5.11
CA ASP A 87 -14.12 1.31 4.90
C ASP A 87 -13.76 2.02 3.58
N THR A 88 -12.54 2.53 3.48
CA THR A 88 -12.02 3.19 2.26
C THR A 88 -10.70 2.59 1.83
N ILE A 89 -10.67 2.07 0.60
CA ILE A 89 -9.51 1.40 0.01
C ILE A 89 -8.94 2.26 -1.11
N LEU A 90 -7.67 2.67 -0.98
CA LEU A 90 -6.88 3.23 -2.08
C LEU A 90 -6.12 2.11 -2.78
N VAL A 91 -6.23 2.04 -4.10
CA VAL A 91 -5.41 1.15 -4.91
C VAL A 91 -4.56 1.97 -5.86
N LYS A 92 -3.24 1.76 -5.85
CA LYS A 92 -2.32 2.50 -6.70
C LYS A 92 -1.09 1.66 -7.05
N GLY A 93 -0.73 1.57 -8.33
CA GLY A 93 0.50 0.93 -8.80
C GLY A 93 0.68 1.14 -10.29
N SER A 94 1.77 0.60 -10.86
CA SER A 94 1.93 0.52 -12.31
C SER A 94 0.80 -0.31 -12.94
N ARG A 95 0.34 0.06 -14.14
CA ARG A 95 -0.67 -0.69 -14.90
C ARG A 95 -0.25 -2.13 -15.16
N ALA A 96 1.05 -2.39 -15.29
CA ALA A 96 1.59 -3.73 -15.51
C ALA A 96 1.45 -4.68 -14.31
N LEU A 97 0.95 -4.21 -13.17
CA LEU A 97 0.58 -5.05 -12.03
C LEU A 97 -0.91 -5.42 -12.00
N GLU A 98 -1.73 -4.78 -12.84
CA GLU A 98 -3.17 -5.03 -12.96
C GLU A 98 -3.91 -5.06 -11.60
N LEU A 99 -3.55 -4.15 -10.68
CA LEU A 99 -4.09 -4.12 -9.32
C LEU A 99 -5.62 -3.92 -9.27
N GLU A 100 -6.21 -3.34 -10.32
CA GLU A 100 -7.65 -3.21 -10.49
C GLU A 100 -8.36 -4.56 -10.44
N ARG A 101 -7.69 -5.64 -10.86
CA ARG A 101 -8.22 -7.00 -10.86
C ARG A 101 -8.46 -7.53 -9.46
N VAL A 102 -7.99 -6.87 -8.40
CA VAL A 102 -8.29 -7.25 -7.00
C VAL A 102 -9.80 -7.17 -6.72
N PHE A 103 -10.53 -6.34 -7.43
CA PHE A 103 -11.98 -6.14 -7.25
C PHE A 103 -12.85 -6.97 -8.21
N GLU A 104 -12.22 -7.76 -9.08
CA GLU A 104 -12.88 -8.81 -9.87
C GLU A 104 -12.99 -10.11 -9.06
#